data_AF-A0AAE4DYQ5-F1
#
_entry.id   AF-A0AAE4DYQ5-F1
#
_cell.length_a   1.000
_cell.length_b   1.000
_cell.length_c   1.000
_cell.angle_alpha   90.00
_cell.angle_beta   90.00
_cell.angle_gamma   90.00
#
_symmetry.space_group_name_H-M   'P 1'
#
loop_
_entity.id
_entity.type
_entity.pdbx_description
1 polymer ?
#
loop_
_entity_poly.entity_id
_entity_poly.type
_entity_poly.pdbx_seq_one_letter_code
_entity_poly.pdbx_strand_id
1 'polypeptide(L)'
;MREMNGVAQLISSAVQASGVDDTISKQLTETLQKELNDYISLESLKNKLEVLYSFEKNYLELIKSYKEEIKFASTLQEDLRKERSKFFSETLKEVSQTLSESQVDGSVASKWLKELVESYTKSLDLSSSLIEENTLDTIGKIRSEAKLHKPALSSGD
;
A
#
# COMPACT_ATOMS: atom_id res chain seq x y z
N MET A 1 -18.08 -30.32 -3.69
CA MET A 1 -18.49 -31.53 -2.93
C MET A 1 -18.74 -32.78 -3.79
N ARG A 2 -19.04 -32.68 -5.08
CA ARG A 2 -19.32 -33.83 -5.98
C ARG A 2 -18.10 -34.71 -6.31
N GLU A 3 -16.90 -34.14 -6.36
CA GLU A 3 -15.68 -34.87 -6.77
C GLU A 3 -15.15 -35.84 -5.70
N MET A 4 -15.25 -35.51 -4.40
CA MET A 4 -14.82 -36.40 -3.31
C MET A 4 -15.60 -37.73 -3.27
N ASN A 5 -16.87 -37.74 -3.70
CA ASN A 5 -17.66 -38.97 -3.79
C ASN A 5 -17.19 -39.92 -4.89
N GLY A 6 -16.67 -39.40 -6.02
CA GLY A 6 -16.16 -40.22 -7.11
C GLY A 6 -14.84 -40.91 -6.74
N VAL A 7 -13.96 -40.21 -6.03
CA VAL A 7 -12.67 -40.77 -5.59
C VAL A 7 -12.85 -41.82 -4.49
N ALA A 8 -13.77 -41.59 -3.55
CA ALA A 8 -14.13 -42.59 -2.53
C ALA A 8 -14.67 -43.89 -3.16
N GLN A 9 -15.49 -43.78 -4.21
CA GLN A 9 -16.00 -44.93 -4.97
C GLN A 9 -14.91 -45.66 -5.75
N LEU A 10 -13.96 -44.93 -6.33
CA LEU A 10 -12.81 -45.51 -7.05
C LEU A 10 -11.87 -46.28 -6.12
N ILE A 11 -11.57 -45.73 -4.92
CA ILE A 11 -10.76 -46.42 -3.92
C ILE A 11 -11.45 -47.72 -3.47
N SER A 12 -12.74 -47.66 -3.17
CA SER A 12 -13.51 -48.83 -2.76
C SER A 12 -13.55 -49.91 -3.84
N SER A 13 -13.71 -49.51 -5.11
CA SER A 13 -13.73 -50.42 -6.26
C SER A 13 -12.37 -51.05 -6.53
N ALA A 14 -11.27 -50.29 -6.39
CA ALA A 14 -9.90 -50.76 -6.57
C ALA A 14 -9.48 -51.73 -5.46
N VAL A 15 -9.87 -51.45 -4.21
CA VAL A 15 -9.59 -52.33 -3.07
C VAL A 15 -10.35 -53.66 -3.19
N GLN A 16 -11.62 -53.62 -3.61
CA GLN A 16 -12.41 -54.83 -3.89
C GLN A 16 -11.82 -55.66 -5.04
N ALA A 17 -11.33 -55.01 -6.10
CA ALA A 17 -10.69 -55.68 -7.23
C ALA A 17 -9.35 -56.36 -6.85
N SER A 18 -8.75 -56.01 -5.70
CA SER A 18 -7.54 -56.64 -5.18
C SER A 18 -7.76 -58.03 -4.57
N GLY A 19 -9.02 -58.48 -4.41
CA GLY A 19 -9.36 -59.84 -3.96
C GLY A 19 -9.03 -60.14 -2.50
N VAL A 20 -8.91 -59.11 -1.66
CA VAL A 20 -8.58 -59.23 -0.23
C VAL A 20 -9.85 -59.42 0.59
N ASP A 21 -9.76 -60.17 1.70
CA ASP A 21 -10.87 -60.42 2.64
C ASP A 21 -11.65 -59.14 2.99
N ASP A 22 -12.98 -59.25 3.12
CA ASP A 22 -13.89 -58.10 3.29
C ASP A 22 -13.51 -57.21 4.49
N THR A 23 -12.99 -57.81 5.56
CA THR A 23 -12.56 -57.09 6.78
C THR A 23 -11.34 -56.21 6.48
N ILE A 24 -10.39 -56.75 5.73
CA ILE A 24 -9.15 -56.06 5.34
C ILE A 24 -9.46 -55.02 4.26
N SER A 25 -10.34 -55.34 3.30
CA SER A 25 -10.80 -54.42 2.27
C SER A 25 -11.47 -53.18 2.87
N LYS A 26 -12.27 -53.35 3.93
CA LYS A 26 -12.87 -52.22 4.66
C LYS A 26 -11.82 -51.37 5.37
N GLN A 27 -10.92 -51.98 6.13
CA GLN A 27 -9.84 -51.26 6.84
C GLN A 27 -8.91 -50.52 5.88
N LEU A 28 -8.57 -51.13 4.75
CA LEU A 28 -7.71 -50.53 3.73
C LEU A 28 -8.41 -49.33 3.07
N THR A 29 -9.70 -49.46 2.74
CA THR A 29 -10.48 -48.36 2.17
C THR A 29 -10.56 -47.17 3.13
N GLU A 30 -10.84 -47.42 4.41
CA GLU A 30 -10.92 -46.37 5.44
C GLU A 30 -9.56 -45.67 5.65
N THR A 31 -8.47 -46.44 5.66
CA THR A 31 -7.11 -45.90 5.81
C THR A 31 -6.71 -45.05 4.60
N LEU A 32 -6.95 -45.53 3.39
CA LEU A 32 -6.64 -44.81 2.15
C LEU A 32 -7.48 -43.55 1.99
N GLN A 33 -8.76 -43.58 2.34
CA GLN A 33 -9.61 -42.39 2.33
C GLN A 33 -9.13 -41.34 3.32
N LYS A 34 -8.72 -41.76 4.53
CA LYS A 34 -8.20 -40.86 5.54
C LYS A 34 -6.89 -40.18 5.07
N GLU A 35 -5.91 -40.97 4.66
CA GLU A 35 -4.62 -40.46 4.17
C GLU A 35 -4.78 -39.52 2.96
N LEU A 36 -5.68 -39.85 2.03
CA LEU A 36 -5.97 -38.99 0.89
C LEU A 36 -6.62 -37.68 1.30
N ASN A 37 -7.59 -37.71 2.22
CA ASN A 37 -8.23 -36.50 2.73
C ASN A 37 -7.24 -35.61 3.48
N ASP A 38 -6.37 -36.21 4.29
CA ASP A 38 -5.32 -35.49 5.02
C ASP A 38 -4.33 -34.83 4.05
N TYR A 39 -3.95 -35.53 2.97
CA TYR A 39 -3.10 -34.98 1.91
C TYR A 39 -3.77 -33.81 1.16
N ILE A 40 -5.03 -33.97 0.73
CA ILE A 40 -5.77 -32.92 0.02
C ILE A 40 -5.96 -31.68 0.91
N SER A 41 -6.27 -31.90 2.19
CA SER A 41 -6.42 -30.82 3.18
C SER A 41 -5.11 -30.05 3.38
N LEU A 42 -3.99 -30.78 3.51
CA LEU A 42 -2.66 -30.20 3.65
C LEU A 42 -2.25 -29.40 2.39
N GLU A 43 -2.50 -29.93 1.20
CA GLU A 43 -2.19 -29.26 -0.05
C GLU A 43 -3.07 -28.01 -0.26
N SER A 44 -4.35 -28.08 0.09
CA SER A 44 -5.24 -26.91 0.12
C SER A 44 -4.74 -25.83 1.06
N LEU A 45 -4.25 -26.22 2.24
CA LEU A 45 -3.71 -25.29 3.23
C LEU A 45 -2.40 -24.65 2.74
N LYS A 46 -1.51 -25.41 2.12
CA LYS A 46 -0.29 -24.87 1.49
C LYS A 46 -0.60 -23.86 0.40
N ASN A 47 -1.54 -24.17 -0.49
CA ASN A 47 -1.96 -23.25 -1.55
C ASN A 47 -2.53 -21.94 -0.96
N LYS A 48 -3.37 -22.02 0.08
CA LYS A 48 -3.87 -20.82 0.77
C LYS A 48 -2.73 -20.02 1.42
N LEU A 49 -1.77 -20.70 2.04
CA LEU A 49 -0.63 -20.05 2.68
C LEU A 49 0.27 -19.35 1.65
N GLU A 50 0.51 -19.97 0.50
CA GLU A 50 1.30 -19.38 -0.59
C GLU A 50 0.63 -18.13 -1.17
N VAL A 51 -0.69 -18.17 -1.36
CA VAL A 51 -1.46 -16.99 -1.79
C VAL A 51 -1.39 -15.86 -0.75
N LEU A 52 -1.54 -16.16 0.53
CA LEU A 52 -1.43 -15.17 1.60
C LEU A 52 -0.01 -14.59 1.71
N TYR A 53 1.00 -15.45 1.65
CA TYR A 53 2.40 -15.05 1.74
C TYR A 53 2.81 -14.16 0.56
N SER A 54 2.45 -14.55 -0.66
CA SER A 54 2.73 -13.75 -1.86
C SER A 54 2.03 -12.39 -1.79
N PHE A 55 0.77 -12.35 -1.34
CA PHE A 55 0.06 -11.11 -1.11
C PHE A 55 0.75 -10.20 -0.10
N GLU A 56 1.09 -10.72 1.08
CA GLU A 56 1.75 -9.93 2.13
C GLU A 56 3.14 -9.44 1.69
N LYS A 57 3.92 -10.30 1.04
CA LYS A 57 5.22 -9.95 0.47
C LYS A 57 5.11 -8.80 -0.53
N ASN A 58 4.13 -8.86 -1.44
CA ASN A 58 3.92 -7.82 -2.44
C ASN A 58 3.53 -6.47 -1.79
N TYR A 59 2.67 -6.50 -0.76
CA TYR A 59 2.33 -5.28 0.00
C TYR A 59 3.55 -4.67 0.68
N LEU A 60 4.42 -5.51 1.28
CA LEU A 60 5.67 -5.05 1.88
C LEU A 60 6.64 -4.47 0.85
N GLU A 61 6.76 -5.10 -0.32
CA GLU A 61 7.58 -4.58 -1.42
C GLU A 61 7.06 -3.23 -1.93
N LEU A 62 5.73 -3.08 -2.06
CA LEU A 62 5.09 -1.82 -2.42
C LEU A 62 5.37 -0.72 -1.39
N ILE A 63 5.20 -1.01 -0.10
CA ILE A 63 5.53 -0.03 0.95
C ILE A 63 7.01 0.35 0.89
N LYS A 64 7.89 -0.61 0.62
CA LYS A 64 9.33 -0.38 0.51
C LYS A 64 9.68 0.49 -0.70
N SER A 65 9.04 0.31 -1.85
CA SER A 65 9.30 1.10 -3.07
C SER A 65 8.88 2.56 -2.89
N TYR A 66 7.74 2.80 -2.24
CA TYR A 66 7.21 4.16 -2.05
C TYR A 66 7.73 4.87 -0.79
N LYS A 67 8.47 4.18 0.09
CA LYS A 67 9.03 4.75 1.32
C LYS A 67 9.82 6.04 1.07
N GLU A 68 10.69 6.03 0.05
CA GLU A 68 11.53 7.20 -0.24
C GLU A 68 10.72 8.34 -0.86
N GLU A 69 9.68 8.05 -1.63
CA GLU A 69 8.78 9.05 -2.19
C GLU A 69 7.91 9.71 -1.11
N ILE A 70 7.42 8.92 -0.14
CA ILE A 70 6.70 9.42 1.04
C ILE A 70 7.61 10.33 1.89
N LYS A 71 8.86 9.91 2.12
CA LYS A 71 9.84 10.74 2.83
C LYS A 71 10.11 12.03 2.07
N PHE A 72 10.31 11.94 0.76
CA PHE A 72 10.56 13.10 -0.09
C PHE A 72 9.43 14.13 0.03
N ALA A 73 8.17 13.70 -0.10
CA ALA A 73 7.00 14.56 0.08
C ALA A 73 6.97 15.18 1.49
N SER A 74 7.27 14.40 2.53
CA SER A 74 7.31 14.89 3.92
C SER A 74 8.38 15.95 4.14
N THR A 75 9.60 15.72 3.63
CA THR A 75 10.71 16.68 3.69
C THR A 75 10.35 17.97 2.96
N LEU A 76 9.77 17.88 1.77
CA LEU A 76 9.41 19.04 0.97
C LEU A 76 8.31 19.89 1.65
N GLN A 77 7.33 19.25 2.30
CA GLN A 77 6.35 19.95 3.14
C GLN A 77 6.98 20.60 4.38
N GLU A 78 7.95 19.94 5.02
CA GLU A 78 8.66 20.49 6.16
C GLU A 78 9.48 21.72 5.76
N ASP A 79 10.21 21.63 4.66
CA ASP A 79 11.01 22.73 4.12
C ASP A 79 10.14 23.93 3.74
N LEU A 80 8.98 23.71 3.13
CA LEU A 80 8.00 24.77 2.84
C LEU A 80 7.52 25.47 4.13
N ARG A 81 7.27 24.71 5.22
CA ARG A 81 6.88 25.29 6.52
C ARG A 81 8.01 26.09 7.16
N LYS A 82 9.25 25.60 7.05
CA LYS A 82 10.45 26.30 7.55
C LYS A 82 10.68 27.60 6.77
N GLU A 83 10.61 27.53 5.45
CA GLU A 83 10.78 28.68 4.56
C GLU A 83 9.72 29.75 4.87
N ARG A 84 8.44 29.34 4.98
CA ARG A 84 7.36 30.24 5.38
C ARG A 84 7.63 30.91 6.72
N SER A 85 8.03 30.14 7.74
CA SER A 85 8.35 30.69 9.06
C SER A 85 9.48 31.70 8.98
N LYS A 86 10.58 31.34 8.31
CA LYS A 86 11.77 32.18 8.14
C LYS A 86 11.44 33.51 7.44
N PHE A 87 10.63 33.46 6.39
CA PHE A 87 10.23 34.66 5.67
C PHE A 87 9.49 35.65 6.58
N PHE A 88 8.51 35.18 7.35
CA PHE A 88 7.71 36.04 8.22
C PHE A 88 8.44 36.49 9.50
N SER A 89 9.36 35.70 10.04
CA SER A 89 10.07 36.04 11.28
C SER A 89 11.36 36.84 11.07
N GLU A 90 12.07 36.59 9.97
CA GLU A 90 13.41 37.15 9.71
C GLU A 90 13.37 38.08 8.50
N THR A 91 13.14 37.54 7.31
CA THR A 91 13.31 38.27 6.04
C THR A 91 12.41 39.51 5.95
N LEU A 92 11.14 39.41 6.35
CA LEU A 92 10.22 40.54 6.32
C LEU A 92 10.67 41.66 7.27
N LYS A 93 11.22 41.29 8.43
CA LYS A 93 11.74 42.22 9.43
C LYS A 93 13.00 42.93 8.91
N GLU A 94 13.91 42.18 8.30
CA GLU A 94 15.12 42.72 7.66
C GLU A 94 14.76 43.71 6.55
N VAL A 95 13.86 43.34 5.63
CA VAL A 95 13.42 44.23 4.54
C VAL A 95 12.76 45.50 5.08
N SER A 96 11.90 45.37 6.10
CA SER A 96 11.27 46.54 6.76
C SER A 96 12.32 47.46 7.39
N GLN A 97 13.36 46.88 8.01
CA GLN A 97 14.44 47.65 8.61
C GLN A 97 15.28 48.36 7.53
N THR A 98 15.66 47.66 6.46
CA THR A 98 16.42 48.25 5.34
C THR A 98 15.66 49.40 4.67
N LEU A 99 14.34 49.28 4.48
CA LEU A 99 13.51 50.36 3.94
C LEU A 99 13.49 51.58 4.87
N SER A 100 13.47 51.36 6.18
CA SER A 100 13.51 52.42 7.19
C SER A 100 14.87 53.13 7.22
N GLU A 101 15.97 52.37 7.18
CA GLU A 101 17.34 52.90 7.13
C GLU A 101 17.62 53.69 5.84
N SER A 102 17.02 53.26 4.73
CA SER A 102 17.11 53.93 3.43
C SER A 102 16.23 55.18 3.30
N GLN A 103 15.54 55.58 4.39
CA GLN A 103 14.64 56.74 4.43
C GLN A 103 13.55 56.71 3.34
N VAL A 104 13.06 55.52 2.99
CA VAL A 104 11.93 55.36 2.08
C VAL A 104 10.68 55.93 2.75
N ASP A 105 9.89 56.69 2.00
CA ASP A 105 8.62 57.22 2.51
C ASP A 105 7.71 56.10 3.03
N GLY A 106 7.09 56.33 4.19
CA GLY A 106 6.30 55.30 4.89
C GLY A 106 5.13 54.75 4.05
N SER A 107 4.55 55.56 3.16
CA SER A 107 3.48 55.12 2.25
C SER A 107 4.02 54.15 1.19
N VAL A 108 5.19 54.48 0.62
CA VAL A 108 5.86 53.65 -0.40
C VAL A 108 6.37 52.35 0.20
N ALA A 109 7.03 52.42 1.36
CA ALA A 109 7.53 51.24 2.08
C ALA A 109 6.40 50.28 2.43
N SER A 110 5.27 50.78 2.92
CA SER A 110 4.09 49.97 3.25
C SER A 110 3.52 49.27 2.01
N LYS A 111 3.47 49.97 0.87
CA LYS A 111 2.98 49.40 -0.39
C LYS A 111 3.89 48.28 -0.89
N TRP A 112 5.21 48.49 -0.89
CA TRP A 112 6.18 47.48 -1.33
C TRP A 112 6.21 46.26 -0.40
N LEU A 113 6.12 46.46 0.93
CA LEU A 113 6.01 45.35 1.88
C LEU A 113 4.75 44.52 1.64
N LYS A 114 3.62 45.18 1.37
CA LYS A 114 2.37 44.49 1.04
C LYS A 114 2.49 43.68 -0.25
N GLU A 115 3.02 44.28 -1.31
CA GLU A 115 3.23 43.60 -2.60
C GLU A 115 4.20 42.42 -2.46
N LEU A 116 5.27 42.57 -1.66
CA LEU A 116 6.23 41.50 -1.37
C LEU A 116 5.56 40.34 -0.63
N VAL A 117 4.80 40.62 0.42
CA VAL A 117 4.08 39.59 1.18
C VAL A 117 3.06 38.88 0.30
N GLU A 118 2.29 39.61 -0.51
CA GLU A 118 1.30 39.02 -1.43
C GLU A 118 1.98 38.15 -2.50
N SER A 119 3.05 38.63 -3.11
CA SER A 119 3.79 37.89 -4.14
C SER A 119 4.42 36.62 -3.58
N TYR A 120 5.07 36.74 -2.42
CA TYR A 120 5.74 35.61 -1.79
C TYR A 120 4.73 34.57 -1.27
N THR A 121 3.62 35.02 -0.67
CA THR A 121 2.54 34.12 -0.24
C THR A 121 1.96 33.35 -1.43
N LYS A 122 1.69 34.01 -2.56
CA LYS A 122 1.24 33.33 -3.79
C LYS A 122 2.24 32.28 -4.28
N SER A 123 3.53 32.58 -4.24
CA SER A 123 4.57 31.63 -4.64
C SER A 123 4.61 30.41 -3.71
N LEU A 124 4.51 30.62 -2.40
CA LEU A 124 4.46 29.52 -1.43
C LEU A 124 3.19 28.68 -1.57
N ASP A 125 2.04 29.31 -1.79
CA ASP A 125 0.76 28.63 -1.97
C ASP A 125 0.77 27.78 -3.26
N LEU A 126 1.40 28.27 -4.33
CA LEU A 126 1.61 27.50 -5.56
C LEU A 126 2.49 26.27 -5.28
N SER A 127 3.62 26.46 -4.60
CA SER A 127 4.49 25.34 -4.20
C SER A 127 3.74 24.33 -3.33
N SER A 128 2.94 24.77 -2.36
CA SER A 128 2.09 23.89 -1.54
C SER A 128 1.12 23.07 -2.39
N SER A 129 0.45 23.73 -3.33
CA SER A 129 -0.54 23.08 -4.21
C SER A 129 0.11 21.99 -5.08
N LEU A 130 1.30 22.25 -5.62
CA LEU A 130 2.05 21.26 -6.42
C LEU A 130 2.47 20.05 -5.60
N ILE A 131 2.89 20.28 -4.34
CA ILE A 131 3.26 19.20 -3.42
C ILE A 131 2.05 18.34 -3.07
N GLU A 132 0.91 18.97 -2.81
CA GLU A 132 -0.36 18.28 -2.51
C GLU A 132 -0.82 17.42 -3.69
N GLU A 133 -0.82 17.99 -4.91
CA GLU A 133 -1.17 17.27 -6.14
C GLU A 133 -0.28 16.04 -6.34
N ASN A 134 1.04 16.22 -6.29
CA ASN A 134 1.97 15.10 -6.45
C ASN A 134 1.78 14.03 -5.36
N THR A 135 1.53 14.43 -4.12
CA THR A 135 1.29 13.48 -3.01
C THR A 135 0.01 12.68 -3.23
N LEU A 136 -1.06 13.32 -3.69
CA LEU A 136 -2.33 12.65 -4.01
C LEU A 136 -2.17 11.67 -5.17
N ASP A 137 -1.42 12.04 -6.20
CA ASP A 137 -1.12 11.18 -7.34
C ASP A 137 -0.31 9.95 -6.93
N THR A 138 0.73 10.12 -6.11
CA THR A 138 1.52 9.01 -5.57
C THR A 138 0.65 8.06 -4.74
N ILE A 139 -0.22 8.57 -3.87
CA ILE A 139 -1.20 7.75 -3.13
C ILE A 139 -2.16 7.04 -4.08
N GLY A 140 -2.60 7.71 -5.14
CA GLY A 140 -3.44 7.15 -6.19
C GLY A 140 -2.78 5.96 -6.89
N LYS A 141 -1.49 6.07 -7.22
CA LYS A 141 -0.68 5.00 -7.82
C LYS A 141 -0.52 3.82 -6.87
N ILE A 142 -0.11 4.06 -5.62
CA ILE A 142 0.01 3.04 -4.57
C ILE A 142 -1.31 2.26 -4.44
N ARG A 143 -2.44 2.95 -4.36
CA ARG A 143 -3.75 2.32 -4.22
C ARG A 143 -4.13 1.48 -5.45
N SER A 144 -3.78 1.94 -6.64
CA SER A 144 -4.09 1.24 -7.89
C SER A 144 -3.26 -0.03 -8.03
N GLU A 145 -1.97 0.05 -7.72
CA GLU A 145 -1.06 -1.11 -7.70
C GLU A 145 -1.46 -2.13 -6.61
N ALA A 146 -1.82 -1.67 -5.41
CA ALA A 146 -2.33 -2.54 -4.35
C ALA A 146 -3.62 -3.29 -4.77
N LYS A 147 -4.51 -2.64 -5.54
CA LYS A 147 -5.75 -3.26 -6.02
C LYS A 147 -5.51 -4.30 -7.12
N LEU A 148 -4.55 -4.07 -8.02
CA LEU A 148 -4.17 -5.03 -9.07
C LEU A 148 -3.64 -6.35 -8.49
N HIS A 149 -3.02 -6.30 -7.32
CA HIS A 149 -2.48 -7.47 -6.62
C HIS A 149 -3.43 -8.09 -5.59
N LYS A 150 -4.71 -7.70 -5.55
CA LYS A 150 -5.69 -8.35 -4.68
C LYS A 150 -5.89 -9.79 -5.14
N PRO A 151 -5.66 -10.81 -4.29
CA PRO A 151 -5.89 -12.19 -4.67
C PRO A 151 -7.36 -12.35 -5.01
N ALA A 152 -7.64 -12.82 -6.22
CA ALA A 152 -8.93 -13.40 -6.54
C ALA A 152 -9.05 -14.68 -5.70
N LEU A 153 -9.54 -14.54 -4.48
CA LEU A 153 -10.15 -15.66 -3.79
C LEU A 153 -11.31 -16.06 -4.69
N SER A 154 -11.13 -17.10 -5.50
CA SER A 154 -12.26 -17.79 -6.08
C SER A 154 -13.14 -18.18 -4.89
N SER A 155 -14.28 -17.51 -4.78
CA SER A 155 -15.40 -18.00 -3.98
C SER A 155 -15.75 -19.35 -4.60
N GLY A 156 -15.19 -20.40 -4.03
CA GLY A 156 -15.58 -21.77 -4.34
C GLY A 156 -17.01 -21.95 -3.85
N ASP A 157 -17.96 -21.73 -4.75
CA ASP A 157 -19.26 -22.42 -4.74
C ASP A 157 -19.04 -23.92 -5.03
#